data_AF-A0A7V4J2R4-F1
#
_entry.id   AF-A0A7V4J2R4-F1
#
_cell.length_a   1.000
_cell.length_b   1.000
_cell.length_c   1.000
_cell.angle_alpha   90.00
_cell.angle_beta   90.00
_cell.angle_gamma   90.00
#
_symmetry.space_group_name_H-M   'P 1'
#
loop_
_entity.id
_entity.type
_entity.pdbx_description
1 polymer ?
#
loop_
_entity_poly.entity_id
_entity_poly.type
_entity_poly.pdbx_seq_one_letter_code
_entity_poly.pdbx_strand_id
1 'polypeptide(L)'
;MVSRKVWLSVVLATFVALSGSSVSAQRPDSGDAGVSAAVLPATAPWFGQRVDRNAVGYGDDRGQHVSVAFLGGTPYVSYYDATNTSLRVAWPVTSGGNCGPGNSWHCETVDDSGDVGLYSSIAAMIGTFGSRVGIAYYDATSTKRVLKLAERTCTLGTCTWNIVTIQSLSNVSVGTFASLRYDSSGGRHIAYRGVPLLGSTSLRYAHSVPGGGNCGTGGAAEYWQCDIIDSGIGIGRYSSLDLNGAGQPRIAYYDDGNNILKYAEKGGAGGNCGPGNTWVCRGIDPVTDAGRFASLSVSKGSPEKAHIAYYNATTGKLRYATYVGSGGNCGLNSITSQYEWKCDNISDMGAGLTQAGVSLALDSSGRPFIAYQDASSALGPAHLAIARPVVTLGHLGGNCGPMTALLTHSWKCDLLDSGGSYTDEARYVALAMNSAGLGTIAYYESDSYYMTGYLKVMAQRLQAFLPIVQKQ
;
A
#
# COMPACT_ATOMS: atom_id res chain seq x y z
N MET A 1 -68.38 -14.12 -46.47
CA MET A 1 -69.12 -12.84 -46.32
C MET A 1 -68.91 -12.38 -44.88
N VAL A 2 -68.36 -11.23 -44.51
CA VAL A 2 -67.90 -10.00 -45.16
C VAL A 2 -66.77 -9.41 -44.27
N SER A 3 -65.83 -8.74 -44.93
CA SER A 3 -64.67 -8.00 -44.42
C SER A 3 -65.02 -6.78 -43.55
N ARG A 4 -64.15 -6.40 -42.60
CA ARG A 4 -64.04 -5.01 -42.13
C ARG A 4 -62.58 -4.55 -42.08
N LYS A 5 -62.32 -3.48 -42.86
CA LYS A 5 -61.10 -2.68 -42.94
C LYS A 5 -61.06 -1.62 -41.83
N VAL A 6 -59.82 -1.27 -41.47
CA VAL A 6 -59.36 -0.15 -40.63
C VAL A 6 -59.58 1.21 -41.31
N TRP A 7 -59.84 2.28 -40.54
CA TRP A 7 -59.37 3.65 -40.78
C TRP A 7 -59.19 4.46 -39.47
N LEU A 8 -58.25 5.40 -39.56
CA LEU A 8 -57.53 6.21 -38.57
C LEU A 8 -58.35 7.32 -37.87
N SER A 9 -57.92 7.74 -36.67
CA SER A 9 -58.12 9.11 -36.17
C SER A 9 -56.97 9.52 -35.24
N VAL A 10 -56.34 10.65 -35.57
CA VAL A 10 -55.24 11.32 -34.85
C VAL A 10 -55.84 12.33 -33.87
N VAL A 11 -55.35 12.37 -32.63
CA VAL A 11 -55.62 13.46 -31.68
C VAL A 11 -54.30 13.99 -31.13
N LEU A 12 -54.06 15.28 -31.36
CA LEU A 12 -52.98 16.08 -30.83
C LEU A 12 -53.43 16.70 -29.50
N ALA A 13 -52.67 16.55 -28.41
CA ALA A 13 -52.92 17.25 -27.16
C ALA A 13 -51.62 17.76 -26.54
N THR A 14 -51.64 19.05 -26.24
CA THR A 14 -50.58 19.97 -25.83
C THR A 14 -50.18 19.75 -24.36
N PHE A 15 -48.88 19.74 -24.05
CA PHE A 15 -48.38 19.77 -22.66
C PHE A 15 -48.29 21.22 -22.15
N VAL A 16 -48.95 21.50 -21.02
CA VAL A 16 -48.84 22.76 -20.27
C VAL A 16 -47.77 22.58 -19.19
N ALA A 17 -46.77 23.46 -19.16
CA ALA A 17 -45.77 23.53 -18.11
C ALA A 17 -46.31 24.34 -16.92
N LEU A 18 -46.28 23.75 -15.72
CA LEU A 18 -46.53 24.44 -14.45
C LEU A 18 -45.20 24.66 -13.73
N SER A 19 -44.83 25.93 -13.59
CA SER A 19 -43.68 26.41 -12.83
C SER A 19 -43.96 26.33 -11.32
N GLY A 20 -43.29 25.43 -10.61
CA GLY A 20 -43.25 25.41 -9.15
C GLY A 20 -42.12 26.28 -8.62
N SER A 21 -42.47 27.32 -7.88
CA SER A 21 -41.55 28.23 -7.19
C SER A 21 -40.86 27.50 -6.03
N SER A 22 -39.53 27.40 -6.05
CA SER A 22 -38.75 26.98 -4.88
C SER A 22 -38.60 28.14 -3.90
N VAL A 23 -39.07 27.94 -2.67
CA VAL A 23 -38.80 28.84 -1.55
C VAL A 23 -37.34 28.62 -1.13
N SER A 24 -36.53 29.68 -1.28
CA SER A 24 -35.17 29.75 -0.77
C SER A 24 -35.20 29.85 0.75
N ALA A 25 -34.66 28.85 1.45
CA ALA A 25 -34.26 28.99 2.84
C ALA A 25 -32.82 29.51 2.86
N GLN A 26 -32.65 30.80 3.10
CA GLN A 26 -31.34 31.39 3.36
C GLN A 26 -30.79 30.83 4.68
N ARG A 27 -29.60 30.25 4.62
CA ARG A 27 -28.78 29.86 5.77
C ARG A 27 -28.26 31.14 6.44
N PRO A 28 -28.29 31.28 7.77
CA PRO A 28 -27.63 32.42 8.43
C PRO A 28 -26.12 32.28 8.24
N ASP A 29 -25.49 33.33 7.71
CA ASP A 29 -24.05 33.46 7.61
C ASP A 29 -23.42 33.47 9.01
N SER A 30 -22.62 32.45 9.30
CA SER A 30 -21.64 32.48 10.38
C SER A 30 -20.30 31.98 9.84
N GLY A 31 -19.49 32.91 9.33
CA GLY A 31 -18.09 33.11 9.70
C GLY A 31 -17.04 31.99 9.60
N ASP A 32 -17.30 30.81 9.07
CA ASP A 32 -16.24 29.80 8.89
C ASP A 32 -15.65 29.83 7.48
N ALA A 33 -14.37 30.18 7.40
CA ALA A 33 -13.58 30.09 6.19
C ALA A 33 -13.73 28.70 5.58
N GLY A 34 -14.19 28.64 4.33
CA GLY A 34 -14.48 27.40 3.61
C GLY A 34 -13.29 26.45 3.58
N VAL A 35 -13.29 25.48 4.49
CA VAL A 35 -12.39 24.34 4.48
C VAL A 35 -12.82 23.46 3.29
N SER A 36 -11.98 23.40 2.26
CA SER A 36 -12.21 22.59 1.05
C SER A 36 -12.61 21.16 1.40
N ALA A 37 -13.49 20.55 0.60
CA ALA A 37 -13.94 19.16 0.75
C ALA A 37 -12.80 18.12 0.84
N ALA A 38 -11.58 18.48 0.40
CA ALA A 38 -10.39 17.65 0.46
C ALA A 38 -9.58 17.75 1.79
N VAL A 39 -9.93 18.68 2.69
CA VAL A 39 -9.22 18.89 3.96
C VAL A 39 -9.86 18.06 5.09
N LEU A 40 -11.18 17.87 5.08
CA LEU A 40 -11.89 17.16 6.16
C LEU A 40 -11.42 15.70 6.38
N PRO A 41 -11.14 14.87 5.36
CA PRO A 41 -10.59 13.53 5.59
C PRO A 41 -9.16 13.58 6.13
N ALA A 42 -8.38 14.59 5.72
CA ALA A 42 -6.97 14.67 6.05
C ALA A 42 -6.73 14.93 7.55
N THR A 43 -7.65 15.66 8.19
CA THR A 43 -7.60 16.02 9.61
C THR A 43 -8.49 15.15 10.49
N ALA A 44 -9.08 14.07 9.95
CA ALA A 44 -9.95 13.18 10.71
C ALA A 44 -9.20 12.52 11.89
N PRO A 45 -9.82 12.43 13.08
CA PRO A 45 -9.20 11.86 14.26
C PRO A 45 -8.88 10.37 14.09
N TRP A 46 -7.83 9.93 14.78
CA TRP A 46 -7.34 8.56 14.76
C TRP A 46 -7.88 7.74 15.93
N PHE A 47 -8.17 6.48 15.64
CA PHE A 47 -8.61 5.50 16.63
C PHE A 47 -7.74 4.24 16.51
N GLY A 48 -7.15 3.84 17.63
CA GLY A 48 -6.24 2.70 17.73
C GLY A 48 -6.82 1.50 18.46
N GLN A 49 -6.43 0.31 18.02
CA GLN A 49 -6.78 -0.93 18.69
C GLN A 49 -5.79 -2.05 18.37
N ARG A 50 -5.54 -2.92 19.35
CA ARG A 50 -4.90 -4.24 19.15
C ARG A 50 -5.93 -5.18 18.54
N VAL A 51 -5.66 -5.68 17.33
CA VAL A 51 -6.58 -6.49 16.53
C VAL A 51 -6.37 -7.97 16.78
N ASP A 52 -5.14 -8.48 16.63
CA ASP A 52 -4.83 -9.88 16.92
C ASP A 52 -3.80 -9.96 18.05
N ARG A 53 -4.19 -10.70 19.09
CA ARG A 53 -3.39 -11.03 20.27
C ARG A 53 -3.91 -12.33 20.87
N ASN A 54 -3.03 -13.15 21.43
CA ASN A 54 -3.45 -14.14 22.42
C ASN A 54 -3.74 -13.48 23.78
N ALA A 55 -4.76 -13.98 24.47
CA ALA A 55 -5.16 -13.50 25.79
C ALA A 55 -4.21 -13.96 26.93
N VAL A 56 -3.31 -14.91 26.66
CA VAL A 56 -2.43 -15.52 27.66
C VAL A 56 -1.14 -16.02 26.99
N GLY A 57 0.02 -15.54 27.43
CA GLY A 57 1.30 -16.17 27.13
C GLY A 57 2.43 -15.20 26.81
N TYR A 58 3.57 -15.39 27.49
CA TYR A 58 4.88 -14.98 26.97
C TYR A 58 5.12 -15.67 25.61
N GLY A 59 5.71 -14.96 24.65
CA GLY A 59 6.13 -15.55 23.36
C GLY A 59 5.08 -15.60 22.23
N ASP A 60 3.93 -14.93 22.36
CA ASP A 60 3.00 -14.70 21.23
C ASP A 60 3.57 -13.58 20.33
N ASP A 61 3.77 -13.82 19.05
CA ASP A 61 4.41 -12.92 18.09
C ASP A 61 3.64 -12.93 16.78
N ARG A 62 2.72 -11.96 16.64
CA ARG A 62 1.82 -11.80 15.50
C ARG A 62 1.88 -10.39 14.97
N GLY A 63 1.65 -10.24 13.67
CA GLY A 63 1.51 -8.93 13.03
C GLY A 63 2.76 -8.48 12.25
N GLN A 64 3.77 -9.33 12.14
CA GLN A 64 4.94 -9.04 11.31
C GLN A 64 4.60 -9.02 9.82
N HIS A 65 5.41 -8.36 8.99
CA HIS A 65 5.23 -8.29 7.53
C HIS A 65 3.82 -7.88 7.08
N VAL A 66 3.24 -6.94 7.81
CA VAL A 66 1.87 -6.47 7.62
C VAL A 66 1.66 -5.80 6.26
N SER A 67 0.48 -5.98 5.68
CA SER A 67 0.03 -5.28 4.47
C SER A 67 -1.46 -4.95 4.60
N VAL A 68 -1.91 -3.85 3.98
CA VAL A 68 -3.32 -3.43 4.03
C VAL A 68 -3.84 -3.00 2.66
N ALA A 69 -5.06 -3.41 2.33
CA ALA A 69 -5.78 -2.99 1.14
C ALA A 69 -7.28 -2.86 1.43
N PHE A 70 -7.97 -1.99 0.69
CA PHE A 70 -9.41 -1.79 0.86
C PHE A 70 -10.22 -2.58 -0.17
N LEU A 71 -11.25 -3.27 0.30
CA LEU A 71 -12.33 -3.80 -0.53
C LEU A 71 -13.66 -3.18 -0.10
N GLY A 72 -14.28 -2.40 -0.99
CA GLY A 72 -15.60 -1.79 -0.70
C GLY A 72 -15.62 -0.91 0.54
N GLY A 73 -14.50 -0.27 0.90
CA GLY A 73 -14.35 0.55 2.11
C GLY A 73 -13.94 -0.22 3.37
N THR A 74 -13.91 -1.55 3.33
CA THR A 74 -13.40 -2.40 4.42
C THR A 74 -11.90 -2.64 4.26
N PRO A 75 -11.06 -2.33 5.28
CA PRO A 75 -9.65 -2.67 5.24
C PRO A 75 -9.44 -4.15 5.52
N TYR A 76 -8.76 -4.84 4.61
CA TYR A 76 -8.22 -6.18 4.80
C TYR A 76 -6.73 -6.07 5.10
N VAL A 77 -6.30 -6.75 6.16
CA VAL A 77 -4.93 -6.70 6.66
C VAL A 77 -4.33 -8.10 6.61
N SER A 78 -3.29 -8.32 5.82
CA SER A 78 -2.50 -9.57 5.89
C SER A 78 -1.31 -9.39 6.82
N TYR A 79 -0.91 -10.46 7.50
CA TYR A 79 0.23 -10.45 8.41
C TYR A 79 0.76 -11.86 8.64
N TYR A 80 2.02 -11.92 9.06
CA TYR A 80 2.68 -13.13 9.52
C TYR A 80 2.45 -13.33 11.02
N ASP A 81 2.02 -14.53 11.38
CA ASP A 81 1.96 -15.05 12.74
C ASP A 81 3.20 -15.91 12.95
N ALA A 82 4.23 -15.34 13.58
CA ALA A 82 5.51 -15.99 13.80
C ALA A 82 5.41 -17.10 14.85
N THR A 83 4.47 -17.01 15.79
CA THR A 83 4.18 -18.08 16.75
C THR A 83 3.71 -19.36 16.07
N ASN A 84 2.84 -19.23 15.06
CA ASN A 84 2.27 -20.37 14.34
C ASN A 84 2.89 -20.58 12.94
N THR A 85 3.92 -19.81 12.60
CA THR A 85 4.59 -19.77 11.29
C THR A 85 3.61 -19.69 10.11
N SER A 86 2.54 -18.91 10.27
CA SER A 86 1.38 -18.93 9.36
C SER A 86 1.06 -17.56 8.76
N LEU A 87 0.41 -17.58 7.59
CA LEU A 87 -0.17 -16.40 6.98
C LEU A 87 -1.58 -16.21 7.53
N ARG A 88 -1.86 -15.00 8.03
CA ARG A 88 -3.19 -14.63 8.53
C ARG A 88 -3.72 -13.39 7.84
N VAL A 89 -5.03 -13.23 7.95
CA VAL A 89 -5.75 -12.03 7.50
C VAL A 89 -6.71 -11.56 8.59
N ALA A 90 -6.95 -10.25 8.65
CA ALA A 90 -7.94 -9.65 9.54
C ALA A 90 -8.74 -8.55 8.81
N TRP A 91 -10.03 -8.44 9.12
CA TRP A 91 -10.88 -7.33 8.67
C TRP A 91 -11.97 -6.99 9.71
N PRO A 92 -12.41 -5.73 9.79
CA PRO A 92 -13.43 -5.34 10.75
C PRO A 92 -14.81 -5.89 10.34
N VAL A 93 -15.61 -6.28 11.33
CA VAL A 93 -16.96 -6.80 11.15
C VAL A 93 -17.91 -6.17 12.16
N THR A 94 -19.19 -6.06 11.80
CA THR A 94 -20.24 -5.55 12.71
C THR A 94 -20.80 -6.63 13.63
N SER A 95 -20.68 -7.90 13.24
CA SER A 95 -21.07 -9.08 14.02
C SER A 95 -20.29 -10.31 13.55
N GLY A 96 -20.23 -11.35 14.38
CA GLY A 96 -19.57 -12.61 14.02
C GLY A 96 -18.04 -12.56 13.98
N GLY A 97 -17.42 -11.54 14.58
CA GLY A 97 -15.97 -11.50 14.74
C GLY A 97 -15.47 -12.45 15.82
N ASN A 98 -14.17 -12.65 15.84
CA ASN A 98 -13.45 -13.58 16.72
C ASN A 98 -12.15 -12.99 17.27
N CYS A 99 -11.81 -11.75 16.91
CA CYS A 99 -10.63 -11.05 17.37
C CYS A 99 -10.91 -9.54 17.53
N GLY A 100 -9.93 -8.82 18.07
CA GLY A 100 -10.04 -7.40 18.38
C GLY A 100 -10.95 -7.09 19.58
N PRO A 101 -11.03 -5.83 20.01
CA PRO A 101 -11.85 -5.43 21.15
C PRO A 101 -13.32 -5.73 20.87
N GLY A 102 -13.96 -6.46 21.78
CA GLY A 102 -15.37 -6.84 21.66
C GLY A 102 -15.68 -7.71 20.45
N ASN A 103 -14.71 -8.47 19.92
CA ASN A 103 -14.87 -9.29 18.71
C ASN A 103 -15.33 -8.47 17.49
N SER A 104 -14.83 -7.23 17.37
CA SER A 104 -15.14 -6.31 16.27
C SER A 104 -14.35 -6.58 14.99
N TRP A 105 -13.49 -7.60 15.01
CA TRP A 105 -12.72 -8.05 13.85
C TRP A 105 -12.92 -9.55 13.64
N HIS A 106 -12.81 -9.95 12.38
CA HIS A 106 -12.66 -11.34 12.00
C HIS A 106 -11.21 -11.58 11.58
N CYS A 107 -10.56 -12.54 12.23
CA CYS A 107 -9.21 -13.00 11.94
C CYS A 107 -9.28 -14.47 11.54
N GLU A 108 -8.62 -14.84 10.44
CA GLU A 108 -8.54 -16.23 9.99
C GLU A 108 -7.13 -16.55 9.50
N THR A 109 -6.76 -17.83 9.63
CA THR A 109 -5.54 -18.38 9.03
C THR A 109 -5.81 -18.65 7.55
N VAL A 110 -4.95 -18.12 6.68
CA VAL A 110 -5.02 -18.29 5.23
C VAL A 110 -4.22 -19.51 4.80
N ASP A 111 -3.00 -19.64 5.33
CA ASP A 111 -2.07 -20.73 5.02
C ASP A 111 -1.23 -21.02 6.26
N ASP A 112 -1.15 -22.29 6.66
CA ASP A 112 -0.38 -22.82 7.78
C ASP A 112 0.56 -23.97 7.35
N SER A 113 0.72 -24.17 6.04
CA SER A 113 1.47 -25.32 5.50
C SER A 113 2.98 -25.05 5.42
N GLY A 114 3.63 -24.92 6.58
CA GLY A 114 5.07 -24.68 6.72
C GLY A 114 5.37 -23.34 7.39
N ASP A 115 6.46 -22.69 6.99
CA ASP A 115 6.76 -21.30 7.39
C ASP A 115 6.33 -20.35 6.27
N VAL A 116 5.11 -19.80 6.40
CA VAL A 116 4.42 -19.09 5.32
C VAL A 116 3.91 -17.73 5.79
N GLY A 117 3.95 -16.74 4.88
CA GLY A 117 3.35 -15.43 5.12
C GLY A 117 4.37 -14.30 5.31
N LEU A 118 5.67 -14.62 5.37
CA LEU A 118 6.73 -13.62 5.35
C LEU A 118 6.63 -12.76 4.08
N TYR A 119 6.90 -11.47 4.23
CA TYR A 119 6.81 -10.45 3.17
C TYR A 119 5.43 -10.42 2.47
N SER A 120 4.34 -10.62 3.21
CA SER A 120 3.00 -10.58 2.65
C SER A 120 2.69 -9.24 1.99
N SER A 121 2.02 -9.27 0.84
CA SER A 121 1.43 -8.09 0.21
C SER A 121 0.00 -8.41 -0.20
N ILE A 122 -0.95 -7.73 0.44
CA ILE A 122 -2.36 -7.82 0.11
C ILE A 122 -2.74 -6.78 -0.93
N ALA A 123 -3.61 -7.16 -1.85
CA ALA A 123 -4.29 -6.26 -2.77
C ALA A 123 -5.75 -6.66 -2.88
N ALA A 124 -6.60 -5.70 -3.18
CA ALA A 124 -8.01 -5.95 -3.41
C ALA A 124 -8.48 -5.16 -4.62
N MET A 125 -9.49 -5.69 -5.30
CA MET A 125 -10.18 -5.00 -6.39
C MET A 125 -11.66 -5.32 -6.36
N ILE A 126 -12.46 -4.36 -6.80
CA ILE A 126 -13.86 -4.56 -7.13
C ILE A 126 -13.92 -4.68 -8.65
N GLY A 127 -14.12 -5.89 -9.17
CA GLY A 127 -14.23 -6.16 -10.60
C GLY A 127 -15.68 -6.37 -11.05
N THR A 128 -15.92 -6.16 -12.34
CA THR A 128 -17.20 -6.45 -13.02
C THR A 128 -17.64 -7.91 -12.88
N PHE A 129 -16.68 -8.83 -12.74
CA PHE A 129 -16.90 -10.27 -12.59
C PHE A 129 -16.63 -10.77 -11.15
N GLY A 130 -16.68 -9.87 -10.17
CA GLY A 130 -16.52 -10.20 -8.76
C GLY A 130 -15.39 -9.42 -8.08
N SER A 131 -15.54 -9.26 -6.77
CA SER A 131 -14.51 -8.70 -5.90
C SER A 131 -13.44 -9.74 -5.59
N ARG A 132 -12.18 -9.32 -5.54
CA ARG A 132 -11.03 -10.19 -5.23
C ARG A 132 -10.21 -9.59 -4.09
N VAL A 133 -9.75 -10.46 -3.21
CA VAL A 133 -8.68 -10.16 -2.24
C VAL A 133 -7.59 -11.18 -2.48
N GLY A 134 -6.39 -10.70 -2.83
CA GLY A 134 -5.22 -11.53 -3.09
C GLY A 134 -4.10 -11.18 -2.12
N ILE A 135 -3.33 -12.18 -1.73
CA ILE A 135 -2.14 -12.03 -0.89
C ILE A 135 -0.99 -12.76 -1.59
N ALA A 136 0.02 -12.01 -2.04
CA ALA A 136 1.29 -12.61 -2.47
C ALA A 136 2.23 -12.70 -1.26
N TYR A 137 2.92 -13.84 -1.11
CA TYR A 137 3.76 -14.07 0.07
C TYR A 137 4.88 -15.08 -0.21
N TYR A 138 5.89 -15.06 0.65
CA TYR A 138 6.99 -15.99 0.66
C TYR A 138 6.67 -17.19 1.54
N ASP A 139 6.88 -18.40 1.02
CA ASP A 139 6.94 -19.64 1.78
C ASP A 139 8.42 -19.93 2.07
N ALA A 140 8.82 -19.61 3.30
CA ALA A 140 10.19 -19.70 3.79
C ALA A 140 10.57 -21.10 4.27
N THR A 141 9.65 -22.07 4.20
CA THR A 141 9.94 -23.47 4.50
C THR A 141 11.21 -23.88 3.75
N SER A 142 12.21 -24.37 4.49
CA SER A 142 13.58 -24.56 3.99
C SER A 142 13.66 -25.41 2.71
N THR A 143 12.74 -26.37 2.56
CA THR A 143 12.62 -27.26 1.41
C THR A 143 11.91 -26.64 0.20
N LYS A 144 11.22 -25.50 0.36
CA LYS A 144 10.42 -24.83 -0.68
C LYS A 144 11.06 -23.52 -1.12
N ARG A 145 11.05 -22.48 -0.26
CA ARG A 145 11.57 -21.13 -0.55
C ARG A 145 10.95 -20.52 -1.82
N VAL A 146 9.61 -20.52 -1.88
CA VAL A 146 8.82 -20.22 -3.09
C VAL A 146 7.93 -18.99 -2.95
N LEU A 147 7.52 -18.42 -4.09
CA LEU A 147 6.50 -17.38 -4.16
C LEU A 147 5.12 -18.02 -4.30
N LYS A 148 4.20 -17.66 -3.41
CA LYS A 148 2.80 -18.11 -3.43
C LYS A 148 1.84 -16.94 -3.56
N LEU A 149 0.64 -17.24 -4.06
CA LEU A 149 -0.50 -16.34 -4.12
C LEU A 149 -1.71 -17.05 -3.52
N ALA A 150 -2.34 -16.43 -2.52
CA ALA A 150 -3.63 -16.83 -1.98
C ALA A 150 -4.69 -15.85 -2.50
N GLU A 151 -5.76 -16.33 -3.11
CA GLU A 151 -6.89 -15.52 -3.53
C GLU A 151 -8.19 -15.97 -2.88
N ARG A 152 -8.89 -15.03 -2.24
CA ARG A 152 -10.19 -15.26 -1.63
C ARG A 152 -11.28 -15.16 -2.67
N THR A 153 -12.02 -16.24 -2.86
CA THR A 153 -13.18 -16.29 -3.75
C THR A 153 -14.42 -16.61 -2.93
N CYS A 154 -15.52 -15.89 -3.16
CA CYS A 154 -16.80 -16.13 -2.49
C CYS A 154 -17.85 -16.59 -3.49
N THR A 155 -18.42 -17.77 -3.28
CA THR A 155 -19.47 -18.35 -4.09
C THR A 155 -20.68 -18.63 -3.21
N LEU A 156 -21.83 -18.01 -3.53
CA LEU A 156 -23.10 -18.19 -2.80
C LEU A 156 -22.99 -18.00 -1.28
N GLY A 157 -22.17 -17.03 -0.83
CA GLY A 157 -22.00 -16.70 0.59
C GLY A 157 -20.89 -17.48 1.32
N THR A 158 -20.33 -18.52 0.70
CA THR A 158 -19.17 -19.23 1.24
C THR A 158 -17.91 -18.70 0.59
N CYS A 159 -16.95 -18.27 1.40
CA CYS A 159 -15.65 -17.79 0.92
C CYS A 159 -14.57 -18.82 1.22
N THR A 160 -13.69 -19.06 0.25
CA THR A 160 -12.53 -19.94 0.40
C THR A 160 -11.28 -19.27 -0.15
N TRP A 161 -10.13 -19.68 0.40
CA TRP A 161 -8.82 -19.29 -0.10
C TRP A 161 -8.34 -20.33 -1.11
N ASN A 162 -8.06 -19.88 -2.33
CA ASN A 162 -7.35 -20.68 -3.32
C ASN A 162 -5.87 -20.29 -3.28
N ILE A 163 -5.00 -21.26 -3.01
CA ILE A 163 -3.56 -21.04 -2.89
C ILE A 163 -2.84 -21.73 -4.05
N VAL A 164 -2.00 -20.96 -4.74
CA VAL A 164 -1.15 -21.46 -5.82
C VAL A 164 0.31 -21.06 -5.61
N THR A 165 1.23 -21.92 -6.02
CA THR A 165 2.66 -21.58 -6.12
C THR A 165 2.92 -20.96 -7.48
N ILE A 166 3.31 -19.68 -7.47
CA ILE A 166 3.58 -18.88 -8.68
C ILE A 166 4.97 -19.19 -9.23
N GLN A 167 5.96 -19.32 -8.35
CA GLN A 167 7.30 -19.67 -8.80
C GLN A 167 8.03 -20.52 -7.77
N SER A 168 8.59 -21.62 -8.25
CA SER A 168 9.52 -22.49 -7.54
C SER A 168 10.71 -22.75 -8.46
N LEU A 169 11.93 -22.52 -7.97
CA LEU A 169 13.16 -22.67 -8.75
C LEU A 169 14.18 -23.46 -7.94
N SER A 170 14.87 -24.39 -8.60
CA SER A 170 15.98 -25.11 -7.98
C SER A 170 17.08 -24.12 -7.57
N ASN A 171 17.53 -24.22 -6.32
CA ASN A 171 18.64 -23.42 -5.77
C ASN A 171 18.43 -21.90 -5.77
N VAL A 172 17.19 -21.42 -5.86
CA VAL A 172 16.86 -19.99 -5.75
C VAL A 172 15.69 -19.82 -4.79
N SER A 173 15.89 -19.04 -3.73
CA SER A 173 14.78 -18.54 -2.92
C SER A 173 14.09 -17.42 -3.69
N VAL A 174 12.80 -17.57 -3.96
CA VAL A 174 12.00 -16.58 -4.67
C VAL A 174 10.80 -16.17 -3.84
N GLY A 175 10.48 -14.88 -3.83
CA GLY A 175 9.27 -14.35 -3.20
C GLY A 175 9.51 -13.42 -2.02
N THR A 176 10.76 -13.25 -1.56
CA THR A 176 11.05 -12.21 -0.56
C THR A 176 10.72 -10.81 -1.12
N PHE A 177 10.21 -9.93 -0.24
CA PHE A 177 9.74 -8.58 -0.59
C PHE A 177 8.63 -8.55 -1.66
N ALA A 178 7.70 -9.51 -1.65
CA ALA A 178 6.59 -9.53 -2.59
C ALA A 178 5.75 -8.25 -2.52
N SER A 179 5.31 -7.75 -3.67
CA SER A 179 4.41 -6.60 -3.79
C SER A 179 3.39 -6.88 -4.89
N LEU A 180 2.12 -7.04 -4.49
CA LEU A 180 1.00 -7.41 -5.34
C LEU A 180 0.15 -6.18 -5.71
N ARG A 181 -0.26 -6.12 -6.97
CA ARG A 181 -1.29 -5.21 -7.48
C ARG A 181 -2.19 -5.92 -8.49
N TYR A 182 -3.43 -5.46 -8.57
CA TYR A 182 -4.33 -5.80 -9.65
C TYR A 182 -4.39 -4.66 -10.67
N ASP A 183 -4.43 -4.98 -11.96
CA ASP A 183 -4.83 -4.02 -12.98
C ASP A 183 -6.36 -3.86 -13.03
N SER A 184 -6.84 -2.91 -13.85
CA SER A 184 -8.28 -2.64 -13.99
C SER A 184 -9.09 -3.78 -14.61
N SER A 185 -8.44 -4.71 -15.32
CA SER A 185 -9.06 -5.92 -15.87
C SER A 185 -9.03 -7.11 -14.90
N GLY A 186 -8.33 -6.96 -13.77
CA GLY A 186 -8.09 -8.01 -12.79
C GLY A 186 -6.92 -8.93 -13.11
N GLY A 187 -6.03 -8.51 -14.00
CA GLY A 187 -4.69 -9.08 -14.14
C GLY A 187 -3.91 -8.90 -12.84
N ARG A 188 -3.11 -9.90 -12.48
CA ARG A 188 -2.28 -9.90 -11.27
C ARG A 188 -0.88 -9.52 -11.63
N HIS A 189 -0.27 -8.67 -10.81
CA HIS A 189 1.08 -8.16 -10.99
C HIS A 189 1.83 -8.28 -9.67
N ILE A 190 2.98 -8.97 -9.65
CA ILE A 190 3.77 -9.22 -8.45
C ILE A 190 5.22 -8.87 -8.73
N ALA A 191 5.77 -7.88 -8.04
CA ALA A 191 7.21 -7.68 -7.95
C ALA A 191 7.76 -8.45 -6.75
N TYR A 192 8.94 -9.05 -6.88
CA TYR A 192 9.56 -9.82 -5.81
C TYR A 192 11.06 -9.99 -6.06
N ARG A 193 11.79 -10.43 -5.04
CA ARG A 193 13.22 -10.71 -5.12
C ARG A 193 13.50 -12.20 -5.27
N GLY A 194 14.48 -12.51 -6.12
CA GLY A 194 15.10 -13.84 -6.23
C GLY A 194 16.53 -13.84 -5.67
N VAL A 195 16.84 -14.83 -4.84
CA VAL A 195 18.12 -15.00 -4.14
C VAL A 195 18.67 -16.40 -4.44
N PRO A 196 19.60 -16.55 -5.40
CA PRO A 196 20.22 -17.83 -5.66
C PRO A 196 21.13 -18.25 -4.49
N LEU A 197 21.41 -19.54 -4.37
CA LEU A 197 22.40 -20.05 -3.41
C LEU A 197 23.81 -19.45 -3.66
N LEU A 198 24.15 -19.21 -4.92
CA LEU A 198 25.42 -18.64 -5.36
C LEU A 198 25.16 -17.63 -6.48
N GLY A 199 25.93 -16.55 -6.52
CA GLY A 199 25.88 -15.54 -7.58
C GLY A 199 24.94 -14.37 -7.29
N SER A 200 24.46 -13.73 -8.37
CA SER A 200 23.74 -12.46 -8.32
C SER A 200 22.26 -12.61 -7.96
N THR A 201 21.76 -11.73 -7.11
CA THR A 201 20.34 -11.61 -6.80
C THR A 201 19.59 -10.91 -7.94
N SER A 202 18.25 -10.97 -7.90
CA SER A 202 17.42 -10.44 -8.98
C SER A 202 16.17 -9.73 -8.46
N LEU A 203 15.81 -8.64 -9.11
CA LEU A 203 14.45 -8.12 -9.11
C LEU A 203 13.66 -8.90 -10.17
N ARG A 204 12.53 -9.46 -9.76
CA ARG A 204 11.66 -10.26 -10.62
C ARG A 204 10.26 -9.70 -10.64
N TYR A 205 9.56 -10.00 -11.73
CA TYR A 205 8.20 -9.56 -11.95
C TYR A 205 7.39 -10.72 -12.53
N ALA A 206 6.30 -11.07 -11.85
CA ALA A 206 5.33 -12.05 -12.29
C ALA A 206 4.02 -11.36 -12.66
N HIS A 207 3.41 -11.76 -13.76
CA HIS A 207 2.07 -11.32 -14.11
C HIS A 207 1.24 -12.43 -14.73
N SER A 208 -0.07 -12.36 -14.52
CA SER A 208 -1.00 -13.32 -15.12
C SER A 208 -1.09 -13.10 -16.63
N VAL A 209 -1.09 -14.19 -17.39
CA VAL A 209 -1.28 -14.22 -18.84
C VAL A 209 -2.40 -15.20 -19.21
N PRO A 210 -3.08 -15.03 -20.37
CA PRO A 210 -4.15 -15.93 -20.79
C PRO A 210 -3.71 -17.38 -21.07
N GLY A 211 -2.42 -17.61 -21.31
CA GLY A 211 -1.82 -18.90 -21.61
C GLY A 211 -0.38 -18.73 -22.13
N GLY A 212 0.39 -19.83 -22.20
CA GLY A 212 1.77 -19.83 -22.73
C GLY A 212 2.81 -19.14 -21.84
N GLY A 213 2.47 -18.86 -20.58
CA GLY A 213 3.39 -18.33 -19.58
C GLY A 213 4.49 -19.31 -19.19
N ASN A 214 5.60 -18.78 -18.66
CA ASN A 214 6.82 -19.54 -18.35
C ASN A 214 6.94 -19.98 -16.86
N CYS A 215 5.95 -19.68 -16.02
CA CYS A 215 5.96 -20.06 -14.61
C CYS A 215 4.55 -20.46 -14.12
N GLY A 216 4.43 -20.68 -12.81
CA GLY A 216 3.27 -21.31 -12.20
C GLY A 216 3.45 -22.83 -12.04
N THR A 217 2.66 -23.40 -11.14
CA THR A 217 2.60 -24.85 -10.90
C THR A 217 1.14 -25.28 -10.74
N GLY A 218 0.82 -26.53 -11.07
CA GLY A 218 -0.56 -27.04 -10.98
C GLY A 218 -1.53 -26.16 -11.75
N GLY A 219 -2.61 -25.71 -11.11
CA GLY A 219 -3.62 -24.84 -11.71
C GLY A 219 -3.13 -23.44 -12.12
N ALA A 220 -1.90 -23.05 -11.76
CA ALA A 220 -1.27 -21.82 -12.21
C ALA A 220 -0.31 -22.01 -13.40
N ALA A 221 -0.01 -23.26 -13.80
CA ALA A 221 0.92 -23.52 -14.90
C ALA A 221 0.42 -22.88 -16.21
N GLU A 222 1.33 -22.30 -16.99
CA GLU A 222 1.06 -21.59 -18.27
C GLU A 222 0.25 -20.29 -18.15
N TYR A 223 -0.28 -19.96 -16.98
CA TYR A 223 -1.07 -18.73 -16.77
C TYR A 223 -0.27 -17.60 -16.11
N TRP A 224 1.05 -17.77 -15.99
CA TRP A 224 1.94 -16.78 -15.39
C TRP A 224 3.21 -16.61 -16.19
N GLN A 225 3.59 -15.34 -16.40
CA GLN A 225 4.87 -14.95 -16.95
C GLN A 225 5.72 -14.32 -15.85
N CYS A 226 6.87 -14.93 -15.57
CA CYS A 226 7.86 -14.52 -14.59
C CYS A 226 9.16 -14.10 -15.29
N ASP A 227 9.51 -12.83 -15.16
CA ASP A 227 10.67 -12.21 -15.80
C ASP A 227 11.70 -11.75 -14.76
N ILE A 228 12.98 -11.87 -15.09
CA ILE A 228 14.05 -11.13 -14.41
C ILE A 228 14.08 -9.73 -15.00
N ILE A 229 13.83 -8.72 -14.18
CA ILE A 229 13.80 -7.32 -14.60
C ILE A 229 15.17 -6.68 -14.45
N ASP A 230 15.81 -6.91 -13.31
CA ASP A 230 17.17 -6.45 -13.04
C ASP A 230 17.92 -7.55 -12.26
N SER A 231 19.24 -7.60 -12.39
CA SER A 231 20.07 -8.57 -11.69
C SER A 231 21.46 -8.03 -11.40
N GLY A 232 22.02 -8.46 -10.27
CA GLY A 232 23.29 -7.97 -9.76
C GLY A 232 23.48 -8.37 -8.29
N ILE A 233 24.64 -8.03 -7.75
CA ILE A 233 24.92 -8.24 -6.32
C ILE A 233 23.97 -7.35 -5.50
N GLY A 234 23.18 -7.93 -4.61
CA GLY A 234 22.32 -7.17 -3.70
C GLY A 234 21.03 -6.56 -4.31
N ILE A 235 20.77 -6.74 -5.60
CA ILE A 235 19.58 -6.22 -6.28
C ILE A 235 18.25 -6.79 -5.74
N GLY A 236 17.25 -5.91 -5.70
CA GLY A 236 15.83 -6.27 -5.59
C GLY A 236 15.27 -6.25 -4.18
N ARG A 237 16.02 -5.78 -3.17
CA ARG A 237 15.50 -5.69 -1.79
C ARG A 237 14.39 -4.64 -1.71
N TYR A 238 13.44 -4.87 -0.81
CA TYR A 238 12.34 -3.95 -0.50
C TYR A 238 11.55 -3.51 -1.75
N SER A 239 11.32 -4.42 -2.69
CA SER A 239 10.57 -4.11 -3.91
C SER A 239 9.15 -3.65 -3.59
N SER A 240 8.74 -2.55 -4.22
CA SER A 240 7.39 -2.00 -4.11
C SER A 240 6.85 -1.72 -5.51
N LEU A 241 5.69 -2.30 -5.80
CA LEU A 241 5.02 -2.24 -7.10
C LEU A 241 3.80 -1.34 -7.02
N ASP A 242 3.66 -0.48 -8.03
CA ASP A 242 2.39 0.11 -8.40
C ASP A 242 2.21 0.04 -9.92
N LEU A 243 0.98 0.22 -10.39
CA LEU A 243 0.66 0.28 -11.81
C LEU A 243 0.44 1.72 -12.24
N ASN A 244 0.74 2.00 -13.49
CA ASN A 244 0.48 3.29 -14.09
C ASN A 244 -1.00 3.39 -14.54
N GLY A 245 -1.45 4.53 -15.05
CA GLY A 245 -2.84 4.67 -15.54
C GLY A 245 -3.24 3.71 -16.67
N ALA A 246 -2.26 3.17 -17.39
CA ALA A 246 -2.43 2.19 -18.46
C ALA A 246 -2.19 0.73 -18.01
N GLY A 247 -2.06 0.47 -16.70
CA GLY A 247 -1.80 -0.88 -16.17
C GLY A 247 -0.35 -1.36 -16.31
N GLN A 248 0.58 -0.50 -16.74
CA GLN A 248 1.99 -0.84 -16.85
C GLN A 248 2.68 -0.78 -15.48
N PRO A 249 3.53 -1.75 -15.13
CA PRO A 249 4.20 -1.78 -13.84
C PRO A 249 5.27 -0.68 -13.69
N ARG A 250 5.34 -0.17 -12.46
CA ARG A 250 6.39 0.69 -11.90
C ARG A 250 6.90 0.04 -10.62
N ILE A 251 8.21 -0.11 -10.48
CA ILE A 251 8.80 -0.83 -9.35
C ILE A 251 9.93 -0.01 -8.75
N ALA A 252 9.80 0.37 -7.48
CA ALA A 252 10.91 0.89 -6.68
C ALA A 252 11.58 -0.27 -5.94
N TYR A 253 12.91 -0.26 -5.83
CA TYR A 253 13.66 -1.32 -5.17
C TYR A 253 15.04 -0.80 -4.75
N TYR A 254 15.66 -1.50 -3.81
CA TYR A 254 16.99 -1.18 -3.32
C TYR A 254 18.05 -2.07 -3.98
N ASP A 255 19.11 -1.43 -4.45
CA ASP A 255 20.35 -2.05 -4.89
C ASP A 255 21.36 -2.01 -3.74
N ASP A 256 21.39 -3.08 -2.96
CA ASP A 256 22.27 -3.22 -1.79
C ASP A 256 23.75 -3.34 -2.18
N GLY A 257 24.06 -3.78 -3.41
CA GLY A 257 25.44 -3.87 -3.89
C GLY A 257 26.04 -2.50 -4.19
N ASN A 258 25.22 -1.55 -4.65
CA ASN A 258 25.64 -0.19 -4.96
C ASN A 258 25.19 0.85 -3.91
N ASN A 259 24.34 0.46 -2.97
CA ASN A 259 23.73 1.31 -1.95
C ASN A 259 22.82 2.43 -2.49
N ILE A 260 21.97 2.11 -3.48
CA ILE A 260 21.19 3.08 -4.24
C ILE A 260 19.70 2.67 -4.32
N LEU A 261 18.81 3.65 -4.23
CA LEU A 261 17.40 3.50 -4.57
C LEU A 261 17.27 3.43 -6.09
N LYS A 262 16.67 2.37 -6.62
CA LYS A 262 16.41 2.20 -8.04
C LYS A 262 14.92 2.18 -8.35
N TYR A 263 14.61 2.50 -9.60
CA TYR A 263 13.26 2.50 -10.15
C TYR A 263 13.26 1.84 -11.53
N ALA A 264 12.31 0.93 -11.75
CA ALA A 264 12.08 0.24 -13.01
C ALA A 264 10.69 0.57 -13.56
N GLU A 265 10.62 0.94 -14.82
CA GLU A 265 9.36 1.22 -15.54
C GLU A 265 9.27 0.40 -16.83
N LYS A 266 8.13 -0.26 -17.04
CA LYS A 266 7.87 -0.98 -18.29
C LYS A 266 7.36 -0.03 -19.37
N GLY A 267 7.94 -0.13 -20.57
CA GLY A 267 7.53 0.65 -21.75
C GLY A 267 8.05 2.08 -21.80
N GLY A 268 9.03 2.45 -20.98
CA GLY A 268 9.73 3.74 -21.07
C GLY A 268 10.67 3.82 -22.28
N ALA A 269 11.02 5.03 -22.70
CA ALA A 269 12.01 5.25 -23.75
C ALA A 269 13.43 4.88 -23.27
N GLY A 270 14.23 4.26 -24.14
CA GLY A 270 15.62 3.91 -23.81
C GLY A 270 15.75 2.70 -22.90
N GLY A 271 14.90 1.68 -23.11
CA GLY A 271 14.94 0.45 -22.34
C GLY A 271 16.33 -0.19 -22.29
N ASN A 272 16.71 -0.64 -21.10
CA ASN A 272 18.07 -1.07 -20.75
C ASN A 272 18.09 -2.30 -19.82
N CYS A 273 16.92 -2.78 -19.41
CA CYS A 273 16.77 -3.91 -18.51
C CYS A 273 15.53 -4.74 -18.87
N GLY A 274 15.37 -5.86 -18.19
CA GLY A 274 14.32 -6.84 -18.45
C GLY A 274 14.43 -7.53 -19.82
N PRO A 275 13.53 -8.47 -20.12
CA PRO A 275 13.55 -9.21 -21.37
C PRO A 275 13.41 -8.28 -22.57
N GLY A 276 14.32 -8.42 -23.54
CA GLY A 276 14.34 -7.61 -24.76
C GLY A 276 14.54 -6.12 -24.53
N ASN A 277 15.11 -5.70 -23.39
CA ASN A 277 15.29 -4.30 -23.03
C ASN A 277 13.97 -3.50 -23.06
N THR A 278 12.88 -4.12 -22.60
CA THR A 278 11.53 -3.50 -22.59
C THR A 278 11.24 -2.69 -21.32
N TRP A 279 12.20 -2.64 -20.40
CA TRP A 279 12.13 -1.89 -19.16
C TRP A 279 13.26 -0.86 -19.10
N VAL A 280 12.98 0.26 -18.43
CA VAL A 280 13.97 1.28 -18.09
C VAL A 280 14.25 1.18 -16.60
N CYS A 281 15.46 0.76 -16.22
CA CYS A 281 15.95 0.72 -14.86
C CYS A 281 16.94 1.86 -14.63
N ARG A 282 16.72 2.64 -13.57
CA ARG A 282 17.53 3.82 -13.23
C ARG A 282 17.79 3.94 -11.74
N GLY A 283 18.96 4.48 -11.39
CA GLY A 283 19.24 4.94 -10.04
C GLY A 283 18.54 6.28 -9.79
N ILE A 284 17.81 6.38 -8.68
CA ILE A 284 17.06 7.57 -8.29
C ILE A 284 17.84 8.38 -7.26
N ASP A 285 18.21 7.78 -6.15
CA ASP A 285 18.96 8.48 -5.10
C ASP A 285 20.32 7.81 -4.89
N PRO A 286 21.41 8.36 -5.46
CA PRO A 286 22.74 7.80 -5.32
C PRO A 286 23.44 8.17 -4.00
N VAL A 287 22.77 8.91 -3.10
CA VAL A 287 23.31 9.15 -1.76
C VAL A 287 23.54 7.81 -1.06
N THR A 288 24.68 7.66 -0.38
CA THR A 288 25.08 6.41 0.25
C THR A 288 24.00 5.83 1.15
N ASP A 289 23.62 4.58 0.87
CA ASP A 289 22.65 3.77 1.61
C ASP A 289 21.25 4.41 1.67
N ALA A 290 20.88 5.11 0.59
CA ALA A 290 19.54 5.62 0.36
C ALA A 290 18.71 4.56 -0.38
N GLY A 291 17.55 4.17 0.17
CA GLY A 291 16.56 3.38 -0.57
C GLY A 291 16.01 2.16 0.15
N ARG A 292 16.44 1.90 1.39
CA ARG A 292 15.90 0.79 2.17
C ARG A 292 14.41 0.98 2.46
N PHE A 293 13.68 -0.12 2.57
CA PHE A 293 12.24 -0.14 2.87
C PHE A 293 11.39 0.72 1.92
N ALA A 294 11.74 0.74 0.63
CA ALA A 294 11.06 1.56 -0.37
C ALA A 294 9.55 1.25 -0.42
N SER A 295 8.74 2.30 -0.46
CA SER A 295 7.29 2.23 -0.65
C SER A 295 6.88 3.18 -1.78
N LEU A 296 6.38 2.60 -2.87
CA LEU A 296 6.00 3.29 -4.10
C LEU A 296 4.49 3.44 -4.20
N SER A 297 4.06 4.62 -4.65
CA SER A 297 2.72 4.81 -5.19
C SER A 297 2.76 5.79 -6.38
N VAL A 298 1.87 5.57 -7.34
CA VAL A 298 1.81 6.30 -8.61
C VAL A 298 0.45 6.99 -8.73
N SER A 299 0.45 8.30 -8.94
CA SER A 299 -0.78 9.05 -9.14
C SER A 299 -1.41 8.65 -10.48
N LYS A 300 -2.70 8.30 -10.48
CA LYS A 300 -3.39 7.81 -11.68
C LYS A 300 -3.90 8.94 -12.61
N GLY A 301 -3.61 10.19 -12.27
CA GLY A 301 -4.00 11.38 -13.02
C GLY A 301 -3.00 11.76 -14.11
N SER A 302 -3.30 12.83 -14.87
CA SER A 302 -2.37 13.42 -15.83
C SER A 302 -1.84 14.77 -15.29
N PRO A 303 -0.52 14.98 -15.18
CA PRO A 303 0.54 14.00 -15.44
C PRO A 303 0.64 12.96 -14.31
N GLU A 304 0.94 11.72 -14.69
CA GLU A 304 1.29 10.65 -13.77
C GLU A 304 2.58 11.01 -13.04
N LYS A 305 2.60 10.82 -11.73
CA LYS A 305 3.79 11.04 -10.90
C LYS A 305 4.02 9.84 -10.02
N ALA A 306 5.26 9.37 -10.02
CA ALA A 306 5.72 8.37 -9.07
C ALA A 306 6.19 9.05 -7.78
N HIS A 307 5.85 8.44 -6.66
CA HIS A 307 6.16 8.89 -5.31
C HIS A 307 6.78 7.72 -4.55
N ILE A 308 7.95 7.92 -3.95
CA ILE A 308 8.68 6.87 -3.23
C ILE A 308 9.08 7.40 -1.87
N ALA A 309 8.60 6.76 -0.80
CA ALA A 309 9.14 6.95 0.55
C ALA A 309 10.16 5.85 0.84
N TYR A 310 11.28 6.18 1.47
CA TYR A 310 12.36 5.24 1.75
C TYR A 310 13.24 5.74 2.88
N TYR A 311 14.03 4.84 3.45
CA TYR A 311 14.98 5.12 4.52
C TYR A 311 16.40 5.30 3.96
N ASN A 312 17.13 6.27 4.49
CA ASN A 312 18.57 6.40 4.29
C ASN A 312 19.30 5.97 5.58
N ALA A 313 20.01 4.85 5.53
CA ALA A 313 20.60 4.26 6.72
C ALA A 313 21.87 4.97 7.21
N THR A 314 22.57 5.65 6.30
CA THR A 314 23.76 6.48 6.64
C THR A 314 23.37 7.67 7.49
N THR A 315 22.27 8.34 7.15
CA THR A 315 21.81 9.58 7.81
C THR A 315 20.72 9.35 8.84
N GLY A 316 20.11 8.16 8.88
CA GLY A 316 19.02 7.85 9.78
C GLY A 316 17.71 8.59 9.47
N LYS A 317 17.51 8.97 8.20
CA LYS A 317 16.39 9.83 7.77
C LYS A 317 15.34 9.07 6.95
N LEU A 318 14.08 9.41 7.18
CA LEU A 318 13.02 9.21 6.20
C LEU A 318 13.25 10.17 5.03
N ARG A 319 13.29 9.63 3.81
CA ARG A 319 13.39 10.39 2.56
C ARG A 319 12.19 10.13 1.67
N TYR A 320 11.93 11.10 0.80
CA TYR A 320 10.84 11.08 -0.15
C TYR A 320 11.32 11.56 -1.52
N ALA A 321 11.11 10.74 -2.55
CA ALA A 321 11.40 11.05 -3.93
C ALA A 321 10.10 11.22 -4.72
N THR A 322 9.99 12.28 -5.50
CA THR A 322 8.86 12.51 -6.40
C THR A 322 9.35 12.80 -7.81
N TYR A 323 8.72 12.18 -8.79
CA TYR A 323 9.01 12.44 -10.19
C TYR A 323 8.49 13.84 -10.59
N VAL A 324 9.39 14.66 -11.11
CA VAL A 324 9.13 16.05 -11.54
C VAL A 324 9.38 16.26 -13.03
N GLY A 325 9.93 15.26 -13.74
CA GLY A 325 10.21 15.30 -15.18
C GLY A 325 11.47 16.07 -15.53
N SER A 326 11.71 17.23 -14.91
CA SER A 326 12.97 18.00 -15.02
C SER A 326 13.10 18.98 -13.85
N GLY A 327 14.29 19.54 -13.64
CA GLY A 327 14.54 20.51 -12.55
C GLY A 327 14.56 19.89 -11.15
N GLY A 328 14.71 18.57 -11.05
CA GLY A 328 14.91 17.85 -9.80
C GLY A 328 16.33 18.01 -9.25
N ASN A 329 16.64 17.27 -8.19
CA ASN A 329 17.95 17.21 -7.54
C ASN A 329 18.54 15.79 -7.47
N CYS A 330 17.80 14.78 -7.94
CA CYS A 330 18.19 13.39 -7.97
C CYS A 330 17.61 12.70 -9.22
N GLY A 331 17.99 11.44 -9.43
CA GLY A 331 17.53 10.63 -10.56
C GLY A 331 17.96 11.19 -11.90
N LEU A 332 19.28 11.33 -12.10
CA LEU A 332 19.85 11.77 -13.36
C LEU A 332 19.47 10.79 -14.47
N ASN A 333 18.78 11.28 -15.49
CA ASN A 333 18.55 10.57 -16.73
C ASN A 333 19.74 10.81 -17.66
N SER A 334 20.47 9.74 -17.99
CA SER A 334 21.67 9.83 -18.83
C SER A 334 21.38 10.19 -20.29
N ILE A 335 20.13 10.05 -20.75
CA ILE A 335 19.71 10.39 -22.12
C ILE A 335 19.41 11.89 -22.21
N THR A 336 18.62 12.41 -21.27
CA THR A 336 18.21 13.82 -21.27
C THR A 336 19.21 14.73 -20.55
N SER A 337 20.15 14.15 -19.79
CA SER A 337 21.08 14.86 -18.90
C SER A 337 20.36 15.75 -17.88
N GLN A 338 19.17 15.34 -17.45
CA GLN A 338 18.36 16.07 -16.48
C GLN A 338 18.13 15.25 -15.22
N TYR A 339 18.10 15.92 -14.07
CA TYR A 339 17.55 15.35 -12.83
C TYR A 339 16.04 15.41 -12.91
N GLU A 340 15.40 14.24 -12.99
CA GLU A 340 13.94 14.14 -13.20
C GLU A 340 13.18 13.88 -11.90
N TRP A 341 13.89 13.76 -10.78
CA TRP A 341 13.34 13.47 -9.47
C TRP A 341 13.74 14.53 -8.44
N LYS A 342 12.82 14.84 -7.53
CA LYS A 342 13.10 15.62 -6.34
C LYS A 342 13.12 14.70 -5.12
N CYS A 343 14.28 14.56 -4.50
CA CYS A 343 14.53 13.80 -3.29
C CYS A 343 14.71 14.74 -2.09
N ASP A 344 13.86 14.60 -1.09
CA ASP A 344 13.83 15.44 0.11
C ASP A 344 14.02 14.59 1.37
N ASN A 345 14.77 15.11 2.34
CA ASN A 345 14.77 14.59 3.71
C ASN A 345 13.46 15.03 4.38
N ILE A 346 12.71 14.09 4.95
CA ILE A 346 11.40 14.34 5.56
C ILE A 346 11.51 14.38 7.08
N SER A 347 11.99 13.32 7.71
CA SER A 347 12.02 13.18 9.16
C SER A 347 13.20 12.35 9.63
N ASP A 348 13.48 12.40 10.93
CA ASP A 348 14.36 11.46 11.60
C ASP A 348 13.66 10.12 11.83
N MET A 349 14.39 9.02 11.62
CA MET A 349 13.95 7.66 11.93
C MET A 349 14.91 6.93 12.90
N GLY A 350 16.12 7.47 13.11
CA GLY A 350 17.21 6.77 13.79
C GLY A 350 18.17 6.11 12.81
N ALA A 351 19.45 6.02 13.18
CA ALA A 351 20.50 5.50 12.30
C ALA A 351 20.68 3.99 12.43
N GLY A 352 21.17 3.34 11.35
CA GLY A 352 21.57 1.92 11.40
C GLY A 352 20.44 0.88 11.47
N LEU A 353 19.18 1.27 11.26
CA LEU A 353 18.05 0.32 11.26
C LEU A 353 18.24 -0.80 10.22
N THR A 354 18.21 -2.05 10.68
CA THR A 354 18.27 -3.26 9.84
C THR A 354 16.89 -3.73 9.38
N GLN A 355 15.85 -3.31 10.09
CA GLN A 355 14.43 -3.45 9.75
C GLN A 355 13.69 -2.19 10.20
N ALA A 356 12.86 -1.60 9.34
CA ALA A 356 12.02 -0.45 9.69
C ALA A 356 10.70 -0.47 8.90
N GLY A 357 9.65 0.12 9.48
CA GLY A 357 8.39 0.35 8.80
C GLY A 357 8.41 1.67 8.02
N VAL A 358 8.14 1.61 6.71
CA VAL A 358 7.86 2.76 5.86
C VAL A 358 6.76 2.36 4.89
N SER A 359 5.68 3.14 4.86
CA SER A 359 4.57 2.90 3.94
C SER A 359 4.00 4.21 3.41
N LEU A 360 3.82 4.28 2.10
CA LEU A 360 3.30 5.44 1.39
C LEU A 360 1.98 5.09 0.69
N ALA A 361 1.01 5.98 0.81
CA ALA A 361 -0.19 5.99 -0.01
C ALA A 361 -0.45 7.39 -0.56
N LEU A 362 -1.26 7.49 -1.62
CA LEU A 362 -1.68 8.77 -2.20
C LEU A 362 -3.18 8.98 -1.97
N ASP A 363 -3.56 10.22 -1.64
CA ASP A 363 -4.97 10.57 -1.59
C ASP A 363 -5.54 10.69 -3.01
N SER A 364 -6.84 10.93 -3.13
CA SER A 364 -7.52 11.06 -4.43
C SER A 364 -7.01 12.24 -5.28
N SER A 365 -6.27 13.18 -4.69
CA SER A 365 -5.62 14.30 -5.37
C SER A 365 -4.16 14.02 -5.71
N GLY A 366 -3.66 12.81 -5.43
CA GLY A 366 -2.26 12.43 -5.65
C GLY A 366 -1.29 12.99 -4.61
N ARG A 367 -1.77 13.43 -3.45
CA ARG A 367 -0.90 13.96 -2.39
C ARG A 367 -0.39 12.81 -1.52
N PRO A 368 0.91 12.78 -1.18
CA PRO A 368 1.51 11.70 -0.40
C PRO A 368 1.06 11.74 1.06
N PHE A 369 0.92 10.55 1.62
CA PHE A 369 0.79 10.31 3.04
C PHE A 369 1.70 9.14 3.41
N ILE A 370 2.64 9.38 4.32
CA ILE A 370 3.62 8.40 4.78
C ILE A 370 3.33 8.03 6.22
N ALA A 371 3.32 6.74 6.53
CA ALA A 371 3.41 6.19 7.88
C ALA A 371 4.78 5.52 8.04
N TYR A 372 5.45 5.74 9.16
CA TYR A 372 6.82 5.27 9.37
C TYR A 372 7.15 5.01 10.84
N GLN A 373 8.20 4.23 11.06
CA GLN A 373 8.80 4.03 12.37
C GLN A 373 9.71 5.20 12.73
N ASP A 374 9.49 5.83 13.88
CA ASP A 374 10.42 6.75 14.49
C ASP A 374 11.18 6.05 15.62
N ALA A 375 12.41 5.64 15.35
CA ALA A 375 13.35 5.10 16.33
C ALA A 375 14.54 6.05 16.54
N SER A 376 14.30 7.37 16.41
CA SER A 376 15.34 8.39 16.52
C SER A 376 15.85 8.60 17.94
N SER A 377 15.06 8.22 18.95
CA SER A 377 15.47 8.23 20.35
C SER A 377 16.43 7.07 20.63
N ALA A 378 17.69 7.38 20.96
CA ALA A 378 18.71 6.37 21.24
C ALA A 378 18.44 5.52 22.50
N LEU A 379 17.60 6.01 23.42
CA LEU A 379 17.33 5.39 24.72
C LEU A 379 15.84 5.06 24.93
N GLY A 380 15.00 5.33 23.93
CA GLY A 380 13.56 5.13 24.00
C GLY A 380 13.06 4.08 23.01
N PRO A 381 11.87 3.52 23.24
CA PRO A 381 11.24 2.62 22.28
C PRO A 381 10.88 3.37 20.99
N ALA A 382 10.76 2.62 19.89
CA ALA A 382 10.31 3.16 18.63
C ALA A 382 8.82 3.52 18.65
N HIS A 383 8.44 4.52 17.85
CA HIS A 383 7.08 5.05 17.77
C HIS A 383 6.51 4.92 16.36
N LEU A 384 5.18 4.91 16.25
CA LEU A 384 4.49 5.11 14.99
C LEU A 384 4.34 6.61 14.72
N ALA A 385 4.87 7.06 13.59
CA ALA A 385 4.76 8.44 13.13
C ALA A 385 4.12 8.53 11.75
N ILE A 386 3.58 9.71 11.44
CA ILE A 386 3.01 10.05 10.13
C ILE A 386 3.63 11.32 9.57
N ALA A 387 3.68 11.44 8.25
CA ALA A 387 4.12 12.64 7.54
C ALA A 387 3.17 12.97 6.37
N ARG A 388 2.72 14.24 6.31
CA ARG A 388 1.86 14.77 5.23
C ARG A 388 2.33 16.16 4.79
N PRO A 389 2.21 16.54 3.51
CA PRO A 389 2.43 17.91 3.07
C PRO A 389 1.48 18.88 3.80
N VAL A 390 1.98 20.05 4.21
CA VAL A 390 1.19 21.02 5.00
C VAL A 390 -0.04 21.55 4.26
N VAL A 391 0.07 21.65 2.93
CA VAL A 391 -1.03 22.04 2.05
C VAL A 391 -2.19 21.05 2.07
N THR A 392 -1.93 19.79 2.41
CA THR A 392 -2.96 18.75 2.57
C THR A 392 -3.81 19.01 3.81
N LEU A 393 -3.23 19.66 4.83
CA LEU A 393 -3.86 19.93 6.12
C LEU A 393 -4.44 21.36 6.22
N GLY A 394 -4.32 22.17 5.16
CA GLY A 394 -4.72 23.58 5.21
C GLY A 394 -3.79 24.44 6.08
N HIS A 395 -2.56 23.98 6.36
CA HIS A 395 -1.58 24.72 7.13
C HIS A 395 -0.62 25.50 6.22
N LEU A 396 -0.19 26.68 6.68
CA LEU A 396 0.81 27.51 5.99
C LEU A 396 2.26 27.07 6.27
N GLY A 397 2.45 26.15 7.21
CA GLY A 397 3.76 25.66 7.63
C GLY A 397 3.66 24.41 8.50
N GLY A 398 4.74 23.65 8.55
CA GLY A 398 4.86 22.43 9.33
C GLY A 398 6.16 22.38 10.12
N ASN A 399 6.51 21.19 10.57
CA ASN A 399 7.61 20.94 11.51
C ASN A 399 8.69 19.98 10.97
N CYS A 400 8.56 19.48 9.74
CA CYS A 400 9.51 18.53 9.16
C CYS A 400 9.57 18.68 7.62
N GLY A 401 10.55 18.07 6.98
CA GLY A 401 10.78 18.21 5.55
C GLY A 401 11.62 19.43 5.17
N PRO A 402 11.74 19.75 3.87
CA PRO A 402 12.49 20.92 3.44
C PRO A 402 11.81 22.22 3.87
N MET A 403 12.62 23.23 4.22
CA MET A 403 12.15 24.59 4.46
C MET A 403 11.65 25.24 3.16
N THR A 404 10.57 26.01 3.29
CA THR A 404 9.99 26.82 2.23
C THR A 404 10.60 28.23 2.25
N ALA A 405 10.30 29.02 1.21
CA ALA A 405 10.70 30.43 1.15
C ALA A 405 10.12 31.29 2.30
N LEU A 406 9.06 30.81 2.98
CA LEU A 406 8.45 31.47 4.13
C LEU A 406 9.10 31.07 5.46
N LEU A 407 10.26 30.40 5.43
CA LEU A 407 10.98 29.88 6.61
C LEU A 407 10.14 28.88 7.45
N THR A 408 9.15 28.25 6.83
CA THR A 408 8.36 27.16 7.43
C THR A 408 8.71 25.83 6.78
N HIS A 409 8.49 24.71 7.46
CA HIS A 409 8.69 23.42 6.82
C HIS A 409 7.48 23.05 5.93
N SER A 410 7.75 22.31 4.85
CA SER A 410 6.74 21.90 3.86
C SER A 410 5.93 20.65 4.24
N TRP A 411 6.33 19.93 5.29
CA TRP A 411 5.62 18.76 5.82
C TRP A 411 5.25 18.94 7.30
N LYS A 412 4.13 18.32 7.68
CA LYS A 412 3.76 18.08 9.06
C LYS A 412 4.07 16.62 9.38
N CYS A 413 4.86 16.42 10.41
CA CYS A 413 5.11 15.12 11.02
C CYS A 413 4.45 15.09 12.41
N ASP A 414 3.75 14.01 12.70
CA ASP A 414 3.05 13.78 13.97
C ASP A 414 3.37 12.38 14.50
N LEU A 415 3.63 12.29 15.80
CA LEU A 415 3.66 11.02 16.52
C LEU A 415 2.21 10.58 16.73
N LEU A 416 1.92 9.35 16.33
CA LEU A 416 0.58 8.79 16.31
C LEU A 416 0.37 7.75 17.39
N ASP A 417 1.38 6.91 17.63
CA ASP A 417 1.40 5.98 18.76
C ASP A 417 2.82 5.90 19.32
N SER A 418 2.98 6.20 20.60
CA SER A 418 4.27 6.18 21.28
C SER A 418 4.55 4.87 22.01
N GLY A 419 3.58 3.95 22.08
CA GLY A 419 3.69 2.75 22.90
C GLY A 419 3.89 3.06 24.40
N GLY A 420 4.30 2.03 25.16
CA GLY A 420 4.81 2.14 26.53
C GLY A 420 6.34 2.04 26.56
N SER A 421 6.95 2.14 27.75
CA SER A 421 8.42 2.22 27.92
C SER A 421 9.22 1.04 27.35
N TYR A 422 8.59 -0.11 27.13
CA TYR A 422 9.22 -1.34 26.62
C TYR A 422 8.62 -1.79 25.29
N THR A 423 7.82 -0.93 24.67
CA THR A 423 6.95 -1.28 23.55
C THR A 423 7.41 -0.55 22.30
N ASP A 424 8.07 -1.28 21.40
CA ASP A 424 8.47 -0.76 20.09
C ASP A 424 7.31 -0.85 19.11
N GLU A 425 6.96 0.29 18.55
CA GLU A 425 5.93 0.39 17.53
C GLU A 425 6.52 0.36 16.11
N ALA A 426 5.69 -0.01 15.15
CA ALA A 426 5.88 0.29 13.74
C ALA A 426 7.11 -0.34 13.06
N ARG A 427 7.69 -1.41 13.60
CA ARG A 427 8.78 -2.15 12.92
C ARG A 427 8.36 -2.73 11.56
N TYR A 428 7.08 -3.05 11.43
CA TYR A 428 6.38 -3.34 10.17
C TYR A 428 5.16 -2.43 10.08
N VAL A 429 5.00 -1.72 8.96
CA VAL A 429 3.91 -0.75 8.76
C VAL A 429 3.35 -0.91 7.35
N ALA A 430 2.03 -0.85 7.25
CA ALA A 430 1.33 -0.70 5.99
C ALA A 430 0.23 0.35 6.13
N LEU A 431 0.20 1.29 5.19
CA LEU A 431 -0.79 2.35 5.08
C LEU A 431 -1.58 2.19 3.80
N ALA A 432 -2.90 2.29 3.89
CA ALA A 432 -3.78 2.48 2.75
C ALA A 432 -4.80 3.57 3.04
N MET A 433 -5.32 4.19 1.99
CA MET A 433 -6.44 5.11 2.07
C MET A 433 -7.66 4.53 1.36
N ASN A 434 -8.84 4.78 1.93
CA ASN A 434 -10.09 4.46 1.25
C ASN A 434 -10.46 5.57 0.25
N SER A 435 -11.54 5.35 -0.51
CA SER A 435 -12.05 6.32 -1.50
C SER A 435 -12.52 7.64 -0.89
N ALA A 436 -12.80 7.68 0.42
CA ALA A 436 -13.13 8.91 1.15
C ALA A 436 -11.89 9.69 1.61
N GLY A 437 -10.67 9.19 1.36
CA GLY A 437 -9.42 9.83 1.78
C GLY A 437 -9.06 9.60 3.25
N LEU A 438 -9.73 8.68 3.94
CA LEU A 438 -9.40 8.28 5.31
C LEU A 438 -8.34 7.18 5.30
N GLY A 439 -7.28 7.38 6.07
CA GLY A 439 -6.18 6.43 6.21
C GLY A 439 -6.46 5.31 7.22
N THR A 440 -5.99 4.11 6.91
CA THR A 440 -5.82 3.00 7.85
C THR A 440 -4.35 2.57 7.83
N ILE A 441 -3.75 2.54 9.01
CA ILE A 441 -2.39 2.05 9.24
C ILE A 441 -2.48 0.76 10.04
N ALA A 442 -2.00 -0.33 9.47
CA ALA A 442 -1.77 -1.57 10.18
C ALA A 442 -0.28 -1.69 10.51
N TYR A 443 0.06 -2.09 11.73
CA TYR A 443 1.45 -2.13 12.18
C TYR A 443 1.67 -3.17 13.27
N TYR A 444 2.93 -3.55 13.41
CA TYR A 444 3.42 -4.47 14.43
C TYR A 444 3.85 -3.69 15.67
N GLU A 445 3.34 -4.10 16.83
CA GLU A 445 3.77 -3.66 18.16
C GLU A 445 4.54 -4.81 18.80
N SER A 446 5.77 -4.58 19.26
CA SER A 446 6.52 -5.54 20.07
C SER A 446 6.73 -5.03 21.48
N ASP A 447 6.44 -5.87 22.46
CA ASP A 447 6.77 -5.67 23.86
C ASP A 447 7.99 -6.53 24.21
N SER A 448 9.11 -5.86 24.48
CA SER A 448 10.37 -6.51 24.82
C SER A 448 10.38 -7.13 26.22
N TYR A 449 9.53 -6.65 27.13
CA TYR A 449 9.45 -7.14 28.50
C TYR A 449 8.71 -8.48 28.56
N TYR A 450 7.59 -8.59 27.83
CA TYR A 450 6.82 -9.83 27.74
C TYR A 450 7.26 -10.75 26.59
N MET A 451 8.18 -10.28 25.74
CA MET A 451 8.60 -10.98 24.51
C MET A 451 7.39 -11.31 23.64
N THR A 452 6.51 -10.32 23.44
CA THR A 452 5.26 -10.49 22.68
C THR A 452 5.18 -9.51 21.51
N GLY A 453 4.44 -9.89 20.47
CA GLY A 453 4.19 -9.13 19.26
C GLY A 453 2.71 -9.16 18.88
N TYR A 454 2.14 -8.01 18.55
CA TYR A 454 0.71 -7.87 18.24
C TYR A 454 0.46 -7.12 16.93
N LEU A 455 -0.64 -7.48 16.26
CA LEU A 455 -1.19 -6.65 15.19
C LEU A 455 -1.99 -5.50 15.80
N LYS A 456 -1.59 -4.26 15.52
CA LYS A 456 -2.37 -3.05 15.79
C LYS A 456 -2.87 -2.39 14.52
N VAL A 457 -3.98 -1.69 14.65
CA VAL A 457 -4.55 -0.87 13.59
C VAL A 457 -4.91 0.50 14.14
N MET A 458 -4.45 1.54 13.46
CA MET A 458 -4.89 2.93 13.59
C MET A 458 -5.74 3.29 12.38
N ALA A 459 -6.96 3.81 12.59
CA ALA A 459 -7.84 4.20 11.49
C ALA A 459 -8.41 5.61 11.72
N GLN A 460 -8.41 6.41 10.66
CA GLN A 460 -9.11 7.69 10.66
C GLN A 460 -10.62 7.45 10.54
N ARG A 461 -11.40 8.18 11.35
CA ARG A 461 -12.87 8.17 11.28
C ARG A 461 -13.43 9.57 11.40
N LEU A 462 -14.44 9.89 10.60
CA LEU A 462 -15.19 11.13 10.77
C LEU A 462 -16.11 11.00 12.00
N GLN A 463 -16.17 12.03 12.83
CA GLN A 463 -17.16 12.09 13.91
C GLN A 463 -18.54 12.34 13.29
N ALA A 464 -19.48 11.41 13.50
CA ALA A 464 -20.88 11.65 13.21
C ALA A 464 -21.52 12.34 14.42
N PHE A 465 -21.81 13.63 14.30
CA PHE A 465 -22.69 14.31 15.26
C PHE A 465 -24.13 13.86 14.96
N LEU A 466 -24.70 13.03 15.84
CA LEU A 466 -26.14 12.80 15.82
C LEU A 466 -26.83 14.13 16.22
N PRO A 467 -27.75 14.67 15.40
CA PRO A 467 -28.50 15.84 15.81
C PRO A 467 -29.29 15.51 17.08
N ILE A 468 -29.12 16.32 18.12
CA ILE A 468 -29.95 16.24 19.33
C ILE A 468 -31.37 16.58 18.90
N VAL A 469 -32.25 15.57 18.86
CA VAL A 469 -33.68 15.82 18.79
C VAL A 469 -34.12 16.24 20.19
N GLN A 470 -34.18 17.55 20.45
CA GLN A 470 -34.90 18.05 21.61
C GLN A 470 -36.39 17.74 21.38
N LYS A 471 -36.93 16.79 22.16
CA LYS A 471 -38.38 16.69 22.33
C LYS A 471 -38.86 18.00 22.95
N GLN A 472 -39.62 18.78 22.18
CA GLN A 472 -40.42 19.87 22.71
C GLN A 472 -41.61 19.32 23.49
#